data_AF-A0AAE8SYZ5-F1
#
_entry.id   AF-A0AAE8SYZ5-F1
#
_cell.length_a   1.000
_cell.length_b   1.000
_cell.length_c   1.000
_cell.angle_alpha   90.00
_cell.angle_beta   90.00
_cell.angle_gamma   90.00
#
_symmetry.space_group_name_H-M   'P 1'
#
loop_
_entity.id
_entity.type
_entity.pdbx_description
1 polymer ?
#
loop_
_entity_poly.entity_id
_entity_poly.type
_entity_poly.pdbx_seq_one_letter_code
_entity_poly.pdbx_strand_id
1 'polypeptide(L)'
;MYILHSNLPALLLPALPAVLAQTSTVIVVPTSLVWQDAMEYCGQIGYTIYPIPATPTDAVYDVLDAQDDDRFWIARRAGGTCTCLNKNLDVEGDRLEEASCEETLPFFCKE
;
A
#
# COMPACT_ATOMS: atom_id res chain seq x y z
N MET A 1 -42.46 -52.41 20.83
CA MET A 1 -42.55 -51.11 20.13
C MET A 1 -41.31 -50.30 20.49
N TYR A 2 -40.90 -49.31 19.67
CA TYR A 2 -39.63 -48.53 19.64
C TYR A 2 -38.58 -49.09 18.65
N ILE A 3 -38.69 -48.77 17.35
CA ILE A 3 -38.16 -47.62 16.56
C ILE A 3 -36.66 -47.77 16.22
N LEU A 4 -36.43 -48.04 14.93
CA LEU A 4 -35.15 -48.03 14.20
C LEU A 4 -34.69 -46.57 14.00
N HIS A 5 -33.46 -46.22 14.39
CA HIS A 5 -32.83 -44.96 13.99
C HIS A 5 -31.48 -45.22 13.32
N SER A 6 -31.48 -45.09 11.99
CA SER A 6 -30.28 -44.94 11.17
C SER A 6 -29.49 -43.70 11.61
N ASN A 7 -28.19 -43.82 11.76
CA ASN A 7 -27.29 -42.67 11.83
C ASN A 7 -26.11 -42.90 10.88
N LEU A 8 -26.13 -42.18 9.75
CA LEU A 8 -24.95 -41.96 8.91
C LEU A 8 -24.02 -40.99 9.65
N PRO A 9 -22.73 -41.29 9.84
CA PRO A 9 -21.77 -40.28 10.23
C PRO A 9 -21.37 -39.46 9.00
N ALA A 10 -21.63 -38.15 9.07
CA ALA A 10 -21.25 -37.15 8.08
C ALA A 10 -19.72 -37.08 7.92
N LEU A 11 -19.26 -37.08 6.67
CA LEU A 11 -17.88 -36.81 6.31
C LEU A 11 -17.55 -35.35 6.60
N LEU A 12 -16.73 -35.10 7.63
CA LEU A 12 -16.14 -33.79 7.90
C LEU A 12 -15.02 -33.54 6.87
N LEU A 13 -15.29 -32.67 5.91
CA LEU A 13 -14.26 -32.05 5.06
C LEU A 13 -13.37 -31.15 5.93
N PRO A 14 -12.03 -31.31 5.95
CA PRO A 14 -11.16 -30.35 6.60
C PRO A 14 -11.17 -29.05 5.80
N ALA A 15 -11.63 -27.97 6.43
CA ALA A 15 -11.49 -26.62 5.92
C ALA A 15 -10.00 -26.27 5.87
N LEU A 16 -9.45 -26.12 4.65
CA LEU A 16 -8.12 -25.59 4.47
C LEU A 16 -8.07 -24.15 5.02
N PRO A 17 -7.05 -23.77 5.81
CA PRO A 17 -6.89 -22.39 6.25
C PRO A 17 -6.67 -21.48 5.03
N ALA A 18 -7.40 -20.38 4.98
CA ALA A 18 -7.22 -19.34 3.98
C ALA A 18 -5.81 -18.74 4.11
N VAL A 19 -4.97 -18.92 3.09
CA VAL A 19 -3.69 -18.22 2.99
C VAL A 19 -3.97 -16.79 2.57
N LEU A 20 -3.96 -15.85 3.52
CA LEU A 20 -3.85 -14.42 3.23
C LEU A 20 -2.36 -14.03 3.24
N ALA A 21 -1.67 -14.26 2.13
CA ALA A 21 -0.36 -13.69 1.92
C ALA A 21 -0.51 -12.39 1.12
N GLN A 22 -0.63 -11.26 1.82
CA GLN A 22 -0.41 -9.94 1.24
C GLN A 22 0.74 -9.27 1.99
N THR A 23 1.96 -9.72 1.73
CA THR A 23 3.15 -9.00 2.17
C THR A 23 3.59 -8.08 1.02
N SER A 24 2.81 -7.03 0.76
CA SER A 24 3.31 -5.93 -0.07
C SER A 24 4.38 -5.20 0.72
N THR A 25 5.64 -5.37 0.31
CA THR A 25 6.77 -4.67 0.94
C THR A 25 6.78 -3.22 0.47
N VAL A 26 6.57 -2.29 1.39
CA VAL A 26 6.80 -0.85 1.15
C VAL A 26 8.30 -0.60 1.29
N ILE A 27 8.92 0.01 0.29
CA ILE A 27 10.35 0.33 0.32
C ILE A 27 10.50 1.84 0.41
N VAL A 28 11.19 2.31 1.44
CA VAL A 28 11.47 3.75 1.64
C VAL A 28 12.77 4.11 0.96
N VAL A 29 12.72 5.10 0.07
CA VAL A 29 13.91 5.70 -0.53
C VAL A 29 14.05 7.14 0.01
N PRO A 30 15.01 7.39 0.93
CA PRO A 30 15.14 8.70 1.58
C PRO A 30 15.77 9.77 0.68
N THR A 31 16.35 9.39 -0.46
CA THR A 31 16.92 10.33 -1.41
C THR A 31 15.82 11.17 -2.04
N SER A 32 15.89 12.50 -1.88
CA SER A 32 14.93 13.40 -2.49
C SER A 32 15.15 13.54 -4.00
N LEU A 33 14.13 13.21 -4.79
CA LEU A 33 14.14 13.29 -6.25
C LEU A 33 12.87 13.99 -6.75
N VAL A 34 12.92 14.52 -7.97
CA VAL A 34 11.70 14.93 -8.69
C VAL A 34 10.88 13.69 -9.02
N TRP A 35 9.57 13.85 -9.19
CA TRP A 35 8.65 12.71 -9.32
C TRP A 35 9.01 11.75 -10.46
N GLN A 36 9.44 12.28 -11.61
CA GLN A 36 9.82 11.47 -12.77
C GLN A 36 11.05 10.59 -12.46
N ASP A 37 12.06 11.15 -11.81
CA ASP A 37 13.30 10.45 -11.47
C ASP A 37 13.05 9.41 -10.37
N ALA A 38 12.16 9.70 -9.41
CA ALA A 38 11.72 8.74 -8.39
C ALA A 38 11.05 7.51 -9.02
N MET A 39 10.15 7.73 -9.98
CA MET A 39 9.51 6.65 -10.73
C MET A 39 10.53 5.81 -11.51
N GLU A 40 11.47 6.45 -12.21
CA GLU A 40 12.53 5.75 -12.92
C GLU A 40 13.42 4.96 -11.97
N TYR A 41 13.80 5.54 -10.82
CA TYR A 41 14.61 4.89 -9.81
C TYR A 41 13.96 3.60 -9.31
N CYS A 42 12.68 3.64 -8.94
CA CYS A 42 11.97 2.42 -8.52
C CYS A 42 12.06 1.33 -9.62
N GLY A 43 11.91 1.72 -10.89
CA GLY A 43 12.06 0.81 -12.03
C GLY A 43 13.48 0.24 -12.17
N GLN A 44 14.51 1.06 -11.96
CA GLN A 44 15.92 0.64 -12.02
C GLN A 44 16.27 -0.41 -10.96
N ILE A 45 15.64 -0.34 -9.79
CA ILE A 45 15.83 -1.32 -8.71
C ILE A 45 14.86 -2.52 -8.78
N GLY A 46 14.08 -2.63 -9.86
CA GLY A 46 13.19 -3.77 -10.11
C GLY A 46 11.81 -3.68 -9.45
N TYR A 47 11.40 -2.50 -9.02
CA TYR A 47 10.14 -2.21 -8.36
C TYR A 47 9.32 -1.18 -9.14
N THR A 48 8.17 -0.78 -8.59
CA THR A 48 7.35 0.31 -9.12
C THR A 48 7.23 1.41 -8.07
N ILE A 49 6.94 2.65 -8.50
CA ILE A 49 6.57 3.69 -7.54
C ILE A 49 5.28 3.27 -6.81
N TYR A 50 5.20 3.54 -5.51
CA TYR A 50 4.10 3.06 -4.69
C TYR A 50 2.75 3.50 -5.28
N PRO A 51 1.78 2.60 -5.50
CA PRO A 51 0.51 2.96 -6.10
C PRO A 51 -0.30 3.86 -5.15
N ILE A 52 -1.30 4.56 -5.70
CA ILE A 52 -2.25 5.32 -4.87
C ILE A 52 -2.95 4.35 -3.91
N PRO A 53 -2.88 4.57 -2.58
CA PRO A 53 -3.57 3.74 -1.61
C PRO A 53 -5.07 3.68 -1.89
N ALA A 54 -5.62 2.47 -1.93
CA ALA A 54 -7.04 2.25 -2.21
C ALA A 54 -7.93 2.36 -0.95
N THR A 55 -7.34 2.18 0.23
CA THR A 55 -8.03 2.20 1.52
C THR A 55 -7.21 2.98 2.53
N PRO A 56 -7.83 3.60 3.55
CA PRO A 56 -7.13 4.31 4.62
C PRO A 56 -6.35 3.37 5.58
N THR A 57 -6.41 2.07 5.36
CA THR A 57 -5.71 1.03 6.15
C THR A 57 -4.55 0.41 5.37
N ASP A 58 -4.10 1.06 4.30
CA ASP A 58 -2.98 0.61 3.50
C ASP A 58 -1.69 0.68 4.35
N ALA A 59 -0.84 -0.35 4.25
CA ALA A 59 0.36 -0.49 5.07
C ALA A 59 1.36 0.67 4.87
N VAL A 60 1.27 1.41 3.75
CA VAL A 60 2.11 2.60 3.53
C VAL A 60 1.90 3.67 4.58
N TYR A 61 0.71 3.76 5.20
CA TYR A 61 0.44 4.77 6.22
C TYR A 61 1.19 4.50 7.52
N ASP A 62 1.30 3.23 7.94
CA ASP A 62 2.11 2.85 9.09
C ASP A 62 3.60 3.16 8.84
N VAL A 63 4.06 2.95 7.59
CA VAL A 63 5.43 3.25 7.18
C VAL A 63 5.68 4.76 7.14
N LEU A 64 4.75 5.53 6.57
CA LEU A 64 4.77 6.99 6.52
C LEU A 64 4.86 7.60 7.92
N ASP A 65 4.03 7.12 8.86
CA ASP A 65 3.99 7.62 10.24
C ASP A 65 5.26 7.30 11.03
N ALA A 66 6.04 6.30 10.58
CA ALA A 66 7.34 5.96 11.15
C ALA A 66 8.52 6.77 10.56
N GLN A 67 8.31 7.59 9.52
CA GLN A 67 9.38 8.38 8.90
C GLN A 67 9.53 9.78 9.52
N ASP A 68 10.77 10.29 9.48
CA ASP A 68 11.10 11.65 9.92
C ASP A 68 10.58 12.71 8.94
N ASP A 69 10.63 12.46 7.64
CA ASP A 69 10.11 13.36 6.61
C ASP A 69 8.57 13.39 6.60
N ASP A 70 8.00 14.49 6.14
CA ASP A 70 6.55 14.69 6.17
C ASP A 70 5.85 14.22 4.89
N ARG A 71 6.57 14.27 3.75
CA ARG A 71 6.00 14.11 2.40
C ARG A 71 6.80 13.13 1.56
N PHE A 72 6.11 12.21 0.89
CA PHE A 72 6.73 11.17 0.07
C PHE A 72 6.03 11.00 -1.28
N TRP A 73 6.80 10.92 -2.37
CA TRP A 73 6.22 10.63 -3.67
C TRP A 73 5.61 9.23 -3.75
N ILE A 74 4.47 9.15 -4.43
CA ILE A 74 3.80 7.94 -4.85
C ILE A 74 3.34 8.09 -6.31
N ALA A 75 2.66 7.09 -6.86
CA ALA A 75 2.04 7.19 -8.18
C ALA A 75 1.07 8.38 -8.25
N ARG A 76 1.14 9.14 -9.35
CA ARG A 76 0.31 10.33 -9.55
C ARG A 76 -1.16 9.97 -9.83
N ARG A 77 -2.08 10.81 -9.36
CA ARG A 77 -3.45 10.90 -9.87
C ARG A 77 -3.42 11.54 -11.27
N ALA A 78 -4.44 11.26 -12.09
CA ALA A 78 -4.53 11.86 -13.41
C ALA A 78 -4.58 13.39 -13.32
N GLY A 79 -3.76 14.11 -14.08
CA GLY A 79 -3.67 15.57 -14.01
C GLY A 79 -2.34 16.13 -14.51
N GLY A 80 -2.11 17.42 -14.24
CA GLY A 80 -0.86 18.15 -14.54
C GLY A 80 0.09 18.30 -13.35
N THR A 81 -0.32 17.84 -12.16
CA THR A 81 0.44 17.86 -10.91
C THR A 81 0.88 16.44 -10.52
N CYS A 82 1.76 16.34 -9.53
CA CYS A 82 2.25 15.07 -9.01
C CYS A 82 1.70 14.82 -7.61
N THR A 83 1.50 13.56 -7.24
CA THR A 83 0.84 13.18 -6.00
C THR A 83 1.84 12.64 -4.99
N CYS A 84 1.78 13.14 -3.77
CA CYS A 84 2.55 12.65 -2.63
C CYS A 84 1.63 12.28 -1.46
N LEU A 85 2.12 11.44 -0.56
CA LEU A 85 1.54 11.27 0.76
C LEU A 85 2.09 12.33 1.70
N ASN A 86 1.24 12.92 2.55
CA ASN A 86 1.64 13.87 3.57
C ASN A 86 1.12 13.44 4.95
N LYS A 87 2.03 13.19 5.89
CA LYS A 87 1.70 12.70 7.24
C LYS A 87 0.96 13.74 8.10
N ASN A 88 1.07 15.02 7.76
CA ASN A 88 0.46 16.12 8.50
C ASN A 88 -0.98 16.41 8.05
N LEU A 89 -1.47 15.74 7.01
CA LEU A 89 -2.88 15.83 6.60
C LEU A 89 -3.75 14.93 7.48
N ASP A 90 -4.95 15.41 7.79
CA ASP A 90 -5.89 14.73 8.69
C ASP A 90 -6.13 13.27 8.27
N VAL A 91 -6.13 12.38 9.27
CA VAL A 91 -6.28 10.92 9.11
C VAL A 91 -7.67 10.54 8.57
N GLU A 92 -8.65 11.45 8.63
CA GLU A 92 -9.97 11.28 8.02
C GLU A 92 -9.98 11.53 6.50
N GLY A 93 -8.95 12.20 5.98
CA GLY A 93 -8.69 12.37 4.54
C GLY A 93 -7.81 11.24 3.98
N ASP A 94 -7.62 11.23 2.67
CA ASP A 94 -6.79 10.24 1.99
C ASP A 94 -5.27 10.45 2.19
N ARG A 95 -4.87 11.46 3.00
CA ARG A 95 -3.50 11.95 3.23
C ARG A 95 -2.73 12.21 1.93
N LEU A 96 -3.46 12.43 0.84
CA LEU A 96 -2.93 12.69 -0.49
C LEU A 96 -2.86 14.18 -0.73
N GLU A 97 -1.71 14.63 -1.20
CA GLU A 97 -1.44 16.01 -1.53
C GLU A 97 -0.96 16.09 -2.98
N GLU A 98 -1.50 17.04 -3.73
CA GLU A 98 -1.01 17.41 -5.05
C GLU A 98 0.10 18.46 -4.92
N ALA A 99 1.18 18.27 -5.65
CA ALA A 99 2.38 19.08 -5.55
C ALA A 99 3.01 19.31 -6.92
N SER A 100 3.95 20.26 -7.00
CA SER A 100 4.69 20.48 -8.25
C SER A 100 5.56 19.26 -8.54
N CYS A 101 5.53 18.78 -9.78
CA CYS A 101 6.39 17.67 -10.21
C CYS A 101 7.89 18.04 -10.20
N GLU A 102 8.22 19.32 -10.07
CA GLU A 102 9.58 19.84 -9.93
C GLU A 102 10.09 19.85 -8.48
N GLU A 103 9.23 19.59 -7.49
CA GLU A 103 9.65 19.44 -6.09
C GLU A 103 10.48 18.16 -5.91
N THR A 104 11.49 18.22 -5.05
CA THR A 104 12.28 17.03 -4.69
C THR A 104 11.78 16.48 -3.35
N LEU A 105 11.26 15.26 -3.35
CA LEU A 105 10.79 14.57 -2.14
C LEU A 105 11.39 13.16 -2.06
N PRO A 106 11.56 12.59 -0.86
CA PRO A 106 11.76 11.16 -0.72
C PRO A 106 10.54 10.41 -1.26
N PHE A 107 10.63 9.10 -1.44
CA PHE A 107 9.58 8.36 -2.14
C PHE A 107 9.47 6.91 -1.72
N PHE A 108 8.31 6.32 -2.00
CA PHE A 108 8.04 4.91 -1.74
C PHE A 108 8.06 4.10 -3.04
N CYS A 109 8.70 2.94 -3.01
CA CYS A 109 8.59 1.91 -4.03
C CYS A 109 7.81 0.69 -3.51
N LYS A 110 7.30 -0.13 -4.43
CA LYS A 110 6.55 -1.36 -4.16
C LYS A 110 6.89 -2.46 -5.17
N GLU A 111 6.99 -3.69 -4.67
CA GLU A 111 7.06 -4.92 -5.48
C GLU A 111 5.84 -5.13 -6.38
#